data_AF-A0A378W139-F1
#
_entry.id   AF-A0A378W139-F1
#
_cell.length_a   1.000
_cell.length_b   1.000
_cell.length_c   1.000
_cell.angle_alpha   90.00
_cell.angle_beta   90.00
_cell.angle_gamma   90.00
#
_symmetry.space_group_name_H-M   'P 1'
#
loop_
_entity.id
_entity.type
_entity.pdbx_description
1 polymer ?
#
loop_
_entity_poly.entity_id
_entity_poly.type
_entity_poly.pdbx_seq_one_letter_code
_entity_poly.pdbx_strand_id
1 'polypeptide(L)' 'MKSDGVNKEIKDKRLSLWGRRENGSVKWFCGQPVKRTANNDDNVADANDTKKIDTKHLPSTCRDKHSDT' A
#
# COMPACT_ATOMS: atom_id res chain seq x y z
N MET A 1 -14.56 -10.03 -13.87
CA MET A 1 -15.02 -8.66 -14.17
C MET A 1 -14.39 -8.24 -15.48
N LYS A 2 -15.19 -7.82 -16.45
CA LYS A 2 -14.69 -7.22 -17.69
C LYS A 2 -13.95 -5.92 -17.32
N SER A 3 -12.65 -5.85 -17.57
CA SER A 3 -11.73 -4.76 -17.15
C SER A 3 -11.94 -3.46 -17.93
N ASP A 4 -13.13 -3.29 -18.52
CA ASP A 4 -13.41 -2.37 -19.62
C ASP A 4 -13.49 -0.91 -19.13
N GLY A 5 -13.54 -0.69 -17.80
CA GLY A 5 -13.55 0.63 -17.16
C GLY A 5 -12.32 0.95 -16.30
N VAL A 6 -11.28 0.12 -16.31
CA VAL A 6 -10.05 0.38 -15.53
C VAL A 6 -9.00 1.01 -16.43
N ASN A 7 -8.39 2.12 -15.98
CA ASN A 7 -7.29 2.77 -16.71
C ASN A 7 -6.15 1.74 -16.94
N LYS A 8 -5.68 1.66 -18.19
CA LYS A 8 -4.60 0.75 -18.63
C LYS A 8 -3.32 0.90 -17.79
N GLU A 9 -3.02 2.11 -17.30
CA GLU A 9 -1.83 2.37 -16.49
C GLU A 9 -1.88 1.75 -15.08
N ILE A 10 -3.08 1.39 -14.60
CA ILE A 10 -3.31 0.77 -13.28
C ILE A 10 -3.89 -0.64 -13.37
N LYS A 11 -4.11 -1.16 -14.57
CA LYS A 11 -4.62 -2.51 -14.77
C LYS A 11 -3.65 -3.53 -14.16
N ASP A 12 -4.20 -4.47 -13.40
CA ASP A 12 -3.46 -5.51 -12.66
C ASP A 12 -2.48 -4.98 -11.60
N LYS A 13 -2.49 -3.68 -11.31
CA LYS A 13 -1.70 -3.05 -10.25
C LYS A 13 -2.47 -2.98 -8.93
N ARG A 14 -1.74 -2.89 -7.83
CA ARG A 14 -2.28 -2.91 -6.46
C ARG A 14 -1.63 -1.85 -5.58
N LEU A 15 -2.28 -1.61 -4.45
CA LEU A 15 -1.82 -0.84 -3.30
C LEU A 15 -2.02 -1.69 -2.04
N SER A 16 -1.39 -1.30 -0.95
CA SER A 16 -1.57 -1.93 0.36
C SER A 16 -2.15 -0.95 1.36
N LEU A 17 -2.92 -1.49 2.31
CA LEU A 17 -3.22 -0.83 3.58
C LEU A 17 -2.52 -1.61 4.69
N TRP A 18 -1.91 -0.89 5.62
CA TRP A 18 -1.26 -1.50 6.78
C TRP A 18 -1.43 -0.62 8.01
N GLY A 19 -1.23 -1.21 9.18
CA GLY A 19 -1.38 -0.55 10.47
C GLY A 19 -0.16 -0.76 11.34
N ARG A 20 0.17 0.27 12.12
CA ARG A 20 1.20 0.30 13.17
C ARG A 20 0.54 0.63 14.51
N ARG A 21 0.97 -0.02 15.59
CA ARG A 21 0.53 0.35 16.95
C ARG A 21 1.15 1.69 17.37
N GLU A 22 0.31 2.60 17.85
CA GLU A 22 0.73 3.89 18.43
C GLU A 22 -0.13 4.22 19.66
N ASN A 23 0.51 4.41 20.82
CA ASN A 23 -0.11 4.91 22.06
C ASN A 23 -1.44 4.22 22.46
N GLY A 24 -1.51 2.89 22.34
CA GLY A 24 -2.74 2.13 22.67
C GLY A 24 -3.80 2.12 21.56
N SER A 25 -3.47 2.62 20.37
CA SER A 25 -4.32 2.61 19.17
C SER A 25 -3.56 2.06 17.96
N VAL A 26 -4.22 2.00 16.80
CA VAL A 26 -3.59 1.64 15.51
C VAL A 26 -3.70 2.82 14.57
N LYS A 27 -2.56 3.28 14.06
CA LYS A 27 -2.50 4.22 12.94
C LYS A 27 -2.47 3.44 11.63
N TRP A 28 -3.34 3.82 10.71
CA TRP A 28 -3.44 3.22 9.38
C TRP A 28 -2.65 4.03 8.35
N PHE A 29 -2.12 3.30 7.38
CA PHE A 29 -1.38 3.82 6.24
C PHE A 29 -1.92 3.21 4.95
N CYS A 30 -1.76 3.94 3.85
CA CYS A 30 -2.18 3.56 2.52
C CYS A 30 -1.11 3.98 1.51
N GLY A 31 -0.66 3.05 0.67
CA GLY A 31 0.43 3.34 -0.25
C GLY A 31 0.75 2.18 -1.18
N GLN A 32 1.94 2.22 -1.78
CA GLN A 32 2.40 1.16 -2.67
C GLN A 32 2.43 -0.22 -1.97
N PRO A 33 2.42 -1.33 -2.74
CA PRO A 33 2.40 -2.66 -2.16
C PRO A 33 3.53 -2.90 -1.15
N VAL A 34 3.14 -3.28 0.06
CA VAL A 34 4.03 -3.71 1.13
C VAL A 34 3.71 -5.13 1.60
N LYS A 35 4.70 -5.78 2.19
CA LYS A 35 4.56 -7.05 2.90
C LYS A 35 4.91 -6.86 4.37
N ARG A 36 4.10 -7.45 5.25
CA ARG A 36 4.43 -7.53 6.67
C ARG A 36 5.54 -8.56 6.86
N THR A 37 6.52 -8.22 7.69
CA THR A 37 7.70 -9.04 8.00
C THR A 37 7.37 -10.22 8.91
N ALA A 38 6.45 -10.07 9.86
CA ALA A 38 5.87 -11.14 10.66
C ALA A 38 4.45 -10.79 11.13
N ASN A 39 3.66 -11.77 11.58
CA ASN A 39 2.26 -11.54 11.98
C ASN A 39 2.09 -10.47 13.07
N ASN A 40 3.03 -10.39 14.01
CA ASN A 40 3.00 -9.45 15.13
C ASN A 40 3.86 -8.20 14.90
N ASP A 41 4.44 -8.06 13.71
CA ASP A 41 5.35 -6.96 13.39
C ASP A 41 4.56 -5.69 13.05
N ASP A 42 5.03 -4.59 13.63
CA ASP A 42 4.54 -3.24 13.38
C ASP A 42 5.18 -2.64 12.11
N ASN A 43 6.27 -3.24 11.63
CA ASN A 43 6.97 -2.84 10.41
C ASN A 43 6.43 -3.58 9.17
N VAL A 44 6.58 -2.90 8.03
CA VAL A 44 6.32 -3.47 6.71
C VAL A 44 7.48 -3.15 5.77
N ALA A 45 7.75 -4.03 4.82
CA ALA A 45 8.75 -3.83 3.78
C ALA A 45 8.07 -3.62 2.42
N ASP A 46 8.71 -2.88 1.53
CA ASP A 46 8.29 -2.82 0.13
C ASP A 46 8.18 -4.24 -0.45
N ALA A 47 7.06 -4.54 -1.12
CA ALA A 47 6.83 -5.87 -1.68
C ALA A 47 7.73 -6.18 -2.89
N ASN A 48 8.53 -5.20 -3.34
CA ASN A 48 9.30 -5.15 -4.59
C ASN A 48 8.47 -5.64 -5.78
N ASP A 49 7.20 -5.22 -5.80
CA ASP A 49 6.21 -5.69 -6.77
C ASP A 49 6.24 -4.78 -8.00
N THR A 50 6.42 -5.38 -9.18
CA THR A 50 6.28 -4.69 -10.47
C THR A 50 4.83 -4.25 -10.73
N LYS A 51 3.89 -4.76 -9.94
CA LYS A 51 2.45 -4.41 -9.98
C LYS A 51 2.08 -3.27 -9.02
N LYS A 52 3.01 -2.38 -8.67
CA LYS A 52 2.69 -1.19 -7.85
C LYS A 52 2.00 -0.09 -8.66
N ILE A 53 0.90 0.44 -8.13
CA ILE A 53 0.25 1.64 -8.69
C ILE A 53 1.25 2.81 -8.60
N ASP A 54 1.40 3.54 -9.70
CA ASP A 54 2.26 4.73 -9.72
C ASP A 54 1.66 5.82 -8.81
N THR A 55 2.51 6.55 -8.10
CA THR A 55 2.07 7.60 -7.17
C THR A 55 1.19 8.68 -7.82
N LYS A 56 1.32 8.93 -9.13
CA LYS A 56 0.43 9.85 -9.86
C LYS A 56 -1.04 9.41 -9.85
N HIS A 57 -1.29 8.10 -9.73
CA HIS A 57 -2.63 7.52 -9.68
C HIS A 57 -3.15 7.30 -8.27
N LEU A 58 -2.29 7.48 -7.26
CA LEU A 58 -2.71 7.39 -5.87
C LEU A 58 -3.31 8.73 -5.42
N PRO A 59 -4.47 8.72 -4.73
CA PRO A 59 -4.96 9.89 -4.01
C PRO A 59 -3.89 10.44 -3.07
N SER A 60 -3.94 11.75 -2.76
CA SER A 60 -2.96 12.38 -1.87
C SER A 60 -2.88 11.73 -0.48
N THR A 61 -3.98 11.14 -0.01
CA THR A 61 -4.08 10.44 1.27
C THR A 61 -3.63 8.97 1.24
N CYS A 62 -3.12 8.49 0.10
CA CYS A 62 -2.67 7.09 -0.05
C CYS A 62 -1.30 7.03 -0.73
N ARG A 63 -0.33 7.81 -0.23
CA ARG A 63 1.04 7.88 -0.73
C ARG A 63 2.08 7.61 0.36
N ASP A 64 1.68 6.91 1.41
CA ASP A 64 2.56 6.59 2.53
C ASP A 64 3.69 5.69 2.06
N LYS A 65 4.89 5.94 2.57
CA LYS A 65 6.04 5.07 2.34
C LYS A 65 6.03 3.94 3.36
N HIS A 66 6.55 2.78 2.96
CA HIS A 66 6.75 1.68 3.91
C HIS A 66 7.67 2.07 5.09
N SER A 67 8.53 3.08 4.91
CA SER A 67 9.40 3.64 5.94
C SER A 67 8.71 4.60 6.91
N ASP A 68 7.45 4.96 6.65
CA ASP A 68 6.67 5.85 7.54
C ASP A 68 6.06 5.06 8.71
N THR A 69 6.34 3.74 8.79
CA THR A 69 6.05 2.85 9.93
C THR A 69 7.10 2.85 11.01
#